data_AF-A0AAV2B5C0-F1
#
_entry.id   AF-A0AAV2B5C0-F1
#
_cell.length_a   1.000
_cell.length_b   1.000
_cell.length_c   1.000
_cell.angle_alpha   90.00
_cell.angle_beta   90.00
_cell.angle_gamma   90.00
#
_symmetry.space_group_name_H-M   'P 1'
#
loop_
_entity.id
_entity.type
_entity.pdbx_description
1 polymer ?
#
loop_
_entity_poly.entity_id
_entity_poly.type
_entity_poly.pdbx_seq_one_letter_code
_entity_poly.pdbx_strand_id
1 'polypeptide(L)'
;MGVIKTLFIFAALLAVSQADCSVDGLRCCLSEFLPLVSPAGIRLTKENLNNTCKVAKGSLECIEDFSDHCVARGNDILEGNINKSKAFIITACGDNFLENVEEYEDCFTNSSPSFQKCYNKTLLPDAVGNDDEAMWKAECCAYKNLRNCAVQTVEDSCGITASELLQKEIVNINGIGLEVACEDVFHECSNSGMMLASSLLPFILLYALYTFRIL
;
A
#
# COMPACT_ATOMS: atom_id res chain seq x y z
N MET A 1 2.69 66.08 17.28
CA MET A 1 3.92 65.44 16.76
C MET A 1 4.40 64.45 17.82
N GLY A 2 4.56 63.15 17.61
CA GLY A 2 4.35 62.28 16.47
C GLY A 2 4.39 60.82 16.96
N VAL A 3 3.47 60.01 16.43
CA VAL A 3 3.59 58.60 16.04
C VAL A 3 4.60 57.72 16.80
N ILE A 4 4.12 56.87 17.71
CA ILE A 4 4.70 55.52 17.91
C ILE A 4 3.57 54.53 17.68
N LYS A 5 3.37 54.23 16.40
CA LYS A 5 2.51 53.18 15.88
C LYS A 5 3.28 51.86 15.96
N THR A 6 2.67 50.87 16.60
CA THR A 6 2.60 49.47 16.16
C THR A 6 3.93 48.81 15.75
N LEU A 7 4.57 48.12 16.68
CA LEU A 7 5.64 47.15 16.37
C LEU A 7 5.61 45.98 17.36
N PHE A 8 4.51 45.23 17.36
CA PHE A 8 4.55 43.81 17.68
C PHE A 8 4.25 43.07 16.39
N ILE A 9 5.32 42.90 15.62
CA ILE A 9 5.35 42.05 14.44
C ILE A 9 5.08 40.62 14.92
N PHE A 10 4.10 39.99 14.29
CA PHE A 10 3.77 38.58 14.40
C PHE A 10 5.05 37.73 14.30
N ALA A 11 5.54 37.22 15.42
CA ALA A 11 6.51 36.13 15.48
C ALA A 11 5.78 34.78 15.57
N ALA A 12 4.67 34.66 14.85
CA ALA A 12 3.98 33.40 14.59
C ALA A 12 4.00 33.23 13.07
N LEU A 13 4.29 32.01 12.60
CA LEU A 13 4.43 31.59 11.19
C LEU A 13 5.88 31.56 10.67
N LEU A 14 6.78 30.85 11.34
CA LEU A 14 7.81 30.07 10.66
C LEU A 14 8.09 28.81 11.49
N ALA A 15 7.06 27.99 11.72
CA ALA A 15 7.32 26.56 11.82
C ALA A 15 7.63 26.12 10.39
N VAL A 16 8.88 26.34 9.95
CA VAL A 16 9.41 25.62 8.81
C VAL A 16 9.42 24.17 9.27
N SER A 17 8.41 23.39 8.87
CA SER A 17 8.50 21.95 8.99
C SER A 17 9.79 21.57 8.27
N GLN A 18 10.80 21.12 9.00
CA GLN A 18 11.91 20.43 8.36
C GLN A 18 11.25 19.23 7.68
N ALA A 19 11.13 19.29 6.36
CA ALA A 19 10.60 18.19 5.59
C ALA A 19 11.56 17.01 5.84
N ASP A 20 11.06 15.96 6.49
CA ASP A 20 11.80 14.72 6.59
C ASP A 20 11.82 14.11 5.19
N CYS A 21 13.00 14.05 4.57
CA CYS A 21 13.17 13.51 3.22
C CYS A 21 13.27 11.98 3.19
N SER A 22 12.81 11.31 4.25
CA SER A 22 12.61 9.88 4.31
C SER A 22 11.25 9.47 3.71
N VAL A 23 11.04 8.16 3.60
CA VAL A 23 9.72 7.59 3.26
C VAL A 23 8.65 8.00 4.28
N ASP A 24 9.04 8.28 5.53
CA ASP A 24 8.11 8.69 6.57
C ASP A 24 7.55 10.10 6.33
N GLY A 25 8.32 11.02 5.75
CA GLY A 25 7.81 12.34 5.38
C GLY A 25 6.68 12.28 4.36
N LEU A 26 6.82 11.43 3.34
CA LEU A 26 5.76 11.20 2.35
C LEU A 26 4.56 10.45 2.96
N ARG A 27 4.81 9.47 3.84
CA ARG A 27 3.74 8.78 4.59
C ARG A 27 2.95 9.74 5.48
N CYS A 28 3.60 10.74 6.08
CA CYS A 28 2.92 11.78 6.85
C CYS A 28 1.91 12.56 6.02
N CYS A 29 2.24 12.90 4.76
CA CYS A 29 1.28 13.57 3.88
C CYS A 29 0.04 12.72 3.54
N LEU A 30 0.18 11.39 3.61
CA LEU A 30 -0.83 10.40 3.28
C LEU A 30 -1.57 9.84 4.51
N SER A 31 -1.30 10.35 5.71
CA SER A 31 -1.74 9.72 6.98
C SER A 31 -3.24 9.47 7.08
N GLU A 32 -4.07 10.30 6.44
CA GLU A 32 -5.52 10.17 6.42
C GLU A 32 -6.04 9.13 5.41
N PHE A 33 -5.21 8.77 4.42
CA PHE A 33 -5.51 7.72 3.43
C PHE A 33 -5.03 6.34 3.88
N LEU A 34 -3.92 6.26 4.64
CA LEU A 34 -3.37 4.99 5.15
C LEU A 34 -4.38 4.09 5.88
N PRO A 35 -5.38 4.60 6.64
CA PRO A 35 -6.36 3.75 7.31
C PRO A 35 -7.36 3.05 6.37
N LEU A 36 -7.48 3.47 5.11
CA LEU A 36 -8.40 2.89 4.12
C LEU A 36 -8.06 1.44 3.81
N VAL A 37 -6.77 1.09 3.78
CA VAL A 37 -6.29 -0.29 3.76
C VAL A 37 -5.13 -0.37 4.74
N SER A 38 -5.31 -1.12 5.81
CA SER A 38 -4.37 -1.14 6.93
C SER A 38 -4.27 -2.54 7.52
N PRO A 39 -3.37 -2.81 8.46
CA PRO A 39 -3.33 -4.09 9.18
C PRO A 39 -4.68 -4.48 9.82
N ALA A 40 -5.54 -3.50 10.10
CA ALA A 40 -6.88 -3.72 10.62
C ALA A 40 -7.90 -4.19 9.56
N GLY A 41 -7.54 -4.24 8.28
CA GLY A 41 -8.39 -4.69 7.18
C GLY A 41 -8.58 -3.64 6.08
N ILE A 42 -9.53 -3.93 5.18
CA ILE A 42 -9.95 -3.07 4.07
C ILE A 42 -11.14 -2.25 4.55
N ARG A 43 -10.94 -0.95 4.69
CA ARG A 43 -11.94 0.03 5.15
C ARG A 43 -12.34 1.00 4.04
N LEU A 44 -12.24 0.55 2.78
CA LEU A 44 -12.73 1.25 1.60
C LEU A 44 -14.26 1.24 1.57
N THR A 45 -14.86 2.15 2.34
CA THR A 45 -16.30 2.44 2.33
C THR A 45 -16.53 3.86 1.84
N LYS A 46 -17.74 4.14 1.35
CA LYS A 46 -18.10 5.49 0.91
C LYS A 46 -17.94 6.53 2.03
N GLU A 47 -18.28 6.17 3.26
CA GLU A 47 -18.14 7.03 4.43
C GLU A 47 -16.66 7.37 4.71
N ASN A 48 -15.81 6.35 4.80
CA ASN A 48 -14.40 6.55 5.12
C ASN A 48 -13.70 7.34 4.01
N LEU A 49 -13.95 7.00 2.75
CA LEU A 49 -13.36 7.72 1.63
C LEU A 49 -13.84 9.18 1.58
N ASN A 50 -15.12 9.46 1.78
CA ASN A 50 -15.61 10.84 1.87
C ASN A 50 -14.96 11.62 3.02
N ASN A 51 -14.73 10.98 4.16
CA ASN A 51 -14.07 11.62 5.29
C ASN A 51 -12.61 11.95 4.98
N THR A 52 -11.87 10.99 4.41
CA THR A 52 -10.50 11.21 3.94
C THR A 52 -10.44 12.30 2.86
N CYS A 53 -11.39 12.34 1.93
CA CYS A 53 -11.40 13.31 0.84
C CYS A 53 -11.62 14.77 1.29
N LYS A 54 -12.14 15.00 2.52
CA LYS A 54 -12.21 16.36 3.10
C LYS A 54 -10.85 17.00 3.30
N VAL A 55 -9.79 16.19 3.46
CA VAL A 55 -8.42 16.68 3.66
C VAL A 55 -7.53 16.50 2.42
N ALA A 56 -8.07 15.95 1.32
CA ALA A 56 -7.31 15.61 0.12
C ALA A 56 -6.48 16.79 -0.41
N LYS A 57 -7.05 18.00 -0.38
CA LYS A 57 -6.32 19.22 -0.77
C LYS A 57 -5.05 19.44 0.05
N GLY A 58 -5.14 19.32 1.38
CA GLY A 58 -3.98 19.48 2.26
C GLY A 58 -2.94 18.38 2.08
N SER A 59 -3.39 17.14 1.84
CA SER A 59 -2.48 16.04 1.50
C SER A 59 -1.74 16.29 0.18
N LEU A 60 -2.43 16.79 -0.86
CA LEU A 60 -1.81 17.12 -2.14
C LEU A 60 -0.78 18.26 -2.01
N GLU A 61 -1.10 19.31 -1.27
CA GLU A 61 -0.17 20.41 -0.97
C GLU A 61 1.06 19.89 -0.21
N CYS A 62 0.88 19.02 0.79
CA CYS A 62 1.99 18.40 1.52
C CYS A 62 2.89 17.56 0.60
N ILE A 63 2.31 16.77 -0.31
CA ILE A 63 3.06 15.96 -1.27
C ILE A 63 3.85 16.85 -2.24
N GLU A 64 3.27 17.97 -2.67
CA GLU A 64 3.94 18.95 -3.53
C GLU A 64 5.13 19.58 -2.81
N ASP A 65 4.94 20.05 -1.57
CA ASP A 65 6.02 20.58 -0.74
C ASP A 65 7.12 19.54 -0.49
N PHE A 66 6.76 18.29 -0.18
CA PHE A 66 7.72 17.19 -0.05
C PHE A 66 8.50 16.99 -1.36
N SER A 67 7.81 16.97 -2.50
CA SER A 67 8.43 16.80 -3.81
C SER A 67 9.45 17.90 -4.09
N ASP A 68 9.09 19.16 -3.85
CA ASP A 68 9.92 20.32 -4.14
C ASP A 68 11.20 20.36 -3.28
N HIS A 69 11.13 19.88 -2.04
CA HIS A 69 12.24 19.95 -1.08
C HIS A 69 13.11 18.68 -1.07
N CYS A 70 12.51 17.51 -1.28
CA CYS A 70 13.16 16.22 -1.04
C CYS A 70 13.46 15.43 -2.32
N VAL A 71 12.79 15.71 -3.43
CA VAL A 71 13.05 15.03 -4.69
C VAL A 71 14.09 15.83 -5.48
N ALA A 72 15.30 15.28 -5.57
CA ALA A 72 16.33 15.87 -6.40
C ALA A 72 15.82 16.00 -7.85
N ARG A 73 16.02 17.17 -8.47
CA ARG A 73 15.67 17.40 -9.88
C ARG A 73 16.31 16.31 -10.76
N GLY A 74 15.48 15.58 -11.50
CA GLY A 74 15.91 14.49 -12.40
C GLY A 74 15.79 13.08 -11.82
N ASN A 75 15.19 12.90 -10.64
CA ASN A 75 14.78 11.57 -10.18
C ASN A 75 13.39 11.22 -10.74
N ASP A 76 13.34 10.92 -12.04
CA ASP A 76 12.10 10.69 -12.79
C ASP A 76 11.24 9.53 -12.24
N ILE A 77 11.87 8.53 -11.61
CA ILE A 77 11.18 7.36 -11.04
C ILE A 77 10.40 7.77 -9.79
N LEU A 78 11.05 8.46 -8.85
CA LEU A 78 10.40 8.93 -7.62
C LEU A 78 9.33 9.98 -7.93
N GLU A 79 9.64 10.93 -8.82
CA GLU A 79 8.69 11.93 -9.29
C GLU A 79 7.47 11.29 -9.98
N GLY A 80 7.71 10.28 -10.82
CA GLY A 80 6.66 9.51 -11.48
C GLY A 80 5.71 8.82 -10.50
N ASN A 81 6.23 8.23 -9.42
CA ASN A 81 5.39 7.59 -8.40
C ASN A 81 4.64 8.61 -7.54
N ILE A 82 5.27 9.72 -7.14
CA ILE A 82 4.59 10.85 -6.49
C ILE A 82 3.43 11.36 -7.35
N ASN A 83 3.64 11.50 -8.65
CA ASN A 83 2.59 11.92 -9.58
C ASN A 83 1.45 10.89 -9.69
N LYS A 84 1.73 9.59 -9.68
CA LYS A 84 0.70 8.54 -9.63
C LYS A 84 -0.14 8.63 -8.34
N SER A 85 0.48 8.88 -7.19
CA SER A 85 -0.23 9.06 -5.93
C SER A 85 -1.12 10.28 -5.91
N LYS A 86 -0.62 11.44 -6.39
CA LYS A 86 -1.44 12.64 -6.56
C LYS A 86 -2.63 12.37 -7.49
N ALA A 87 -2.39 11.74 -8.64
CA ALA A 87 -3.45 11.39 -9.59
C ALA A 87 -4.47 10.42 -8.98
N PHE A 88 -4.02 9.45 -8.18
CA PHE A 88 -4.90 8.54 -7.45
C PHE A 88 -5.76 9.29 -6.44
N ILE A 89 -5.20 10.18 -5.60
CA ILE A 89 -5.98 10.98 -4.63
C ILE A 89 -7.05 11.80 -5.34
N ILE A 90 -6.68 12.49 -6.44
CA ILE A 90 -7.62 13.29 -7.23
C ILE A 90 -8.74 12.41 -7.79
N THR A 91 -8.40 11.23 -8.30
CA THR A 91 -9.37 10.29 -8.86
C THR A 91 -10.27 9.71 -7.78
N ALA A 92 -9.69 9.27 -6.65
CA ALA A 92 -10.35 8.65 -5.53
C ALA A 92 -11.38 9.59 -4.87
N CYS A 93 -11.08 10.88 -4.88
CA CYS A 93 -11.96 11.92 -4.38
C CYS A 93 -12.89 12.54 -5.44
N GLY A 94 -12.97 11.94 -6.63
CA GLY A 94 -13.96 12.27 -7.65
C GLY A 94 -15.19 11.36 -7.60
N ASP A 95 -16.29 11.82 -8.19
CA ASP A 95 -17.61 11.15 -8.11
C ASP A 95 -17.58 9.71 -8.64
N ASN A 96 -16.94 9.48 -9.80
CA ASN A 96 -16.89 8.15 -10.42
C ASN A 96 -16.20 7.09 -9.56
N PHE A 97 -15.19 7.46 -8.76
CA PHE A 97 -14.49 6.49 -7.90
C PHE A 97 -15.31 6.18 -6.65
N LEU A 98 -15.97 7.18 -6.08
CA LEU A 98 -16.90 6.99 -4.96
C LEU A 98 -18.04 6.03 -5.31
N GLU A 99 -18.59 6.12 -6.52
CA GLU A 99 -19.62 5.18 -7.01
C GLU A 99 -19.09 3.74 -7.09
N ASN A 100 -17.86 3.55 -7.59
CA ASN A 100 -17.23 2.23 -7.62
C ASN A 100 -16.96 1.67 -6.21
N VAL A 101 -16.59 2.52 -5.24
CA VAL A 101 -16.41 2.08 -3.85
C VAL A 101 -17.73 1.67 -3.23
N GLU A 102 -18.81 2.42 -3.48
CA GLU A 102 -20.16 2.10 -3.02
C GLU A 102 -20.64 0.74 -3.56
N GLU A 103 -20.27 0.38 -4.79
CA GLU A 103 -20.60 -0.93 -5.37
C GLU A 103 -19.93 -2.10 -4.61
N TYR A 104 -18.71 -1.90 -4.08
CA TYR A 104 -17.88 -2.98 -3.53
C TYR A 104 -17.69 -2.92 -2.00
N GLU A 105 -18.25 -1.95 -1.29
CA GLU A 105 -17.96 -1.74 0.14
C GLU A 105 -18.30 -2.95 1.03
N ASP A 106 -19.42 -3.62 0.77
CA ASP A 106 -19.80 -4.85 1.46
C ASP A 106 -18.81 -5.98 1.18
N CYS A 107 -18.34 -6.08 -0.08
CA CYS A 107 -17.38 -7.10 -0.45
C CYS A 107 -16.02 -6.85 0.20
N PHE A 108 -15.51 -5.62 0.19
CA PHE A 108 -14.28 -5.25 0.89
C PHE A 108 -14.35 -5.52 2.39
N THR A 109 -15.49 -5.20 3.01
CA THR A 109 -15.74 -5.48 4.43
C THR A 109 -15.66 -6.98 4.70
N ASN A 110 -16.28 -7.81 3.84
CA ASN A 110 -16.27 -9.26 3.97
C ASN A 110 -14.92 -9.91 3.62
N SER A 111 -14.13 -9.30 2.74
CA SER A 111 -12.78 -9.75 2.38
C SER A 111 -11.71 -9.33 3.40
N SER A 112 -12.01 -8.37 4.29
CA SER A 112 -11.07 -7.86 5.29
C SER A 112 -10.42 -8.93 6.18
N PRO A 113 -11.15 -9.95 6.70
CA PRO A 113 -10.51 -11.02 7.48
C PRO A 113 -9.51 -11.85 6.65
N SER A 114 -9.76 -12.03 5.35
CA SER A 114 -8.84 -12.74 4.47
C SER A 114 -7.62 -11.87 4.12
N PHE A 115 -7.82 -10.56 3.92
CA PHE A 115 -6.73 -9.59 3.84
C PHE A 115 -5.83 -9.62 5.09
N GLN A 116 -6.43 -9.61 6.29
CA GLN A 116 -5.67 -9.69 7.55
C GLN A 116 -4.85 -10.97 7.65
N LYS A 117 -5.34 -12.10 7.10
CA LYS A 117 -4.55 -13.34 6.99
C LYS A 117 -3.36 -13.17 6.06
N CYS A 118 -3.49 -12.42 4.96
CA CYS A 118 -2.34 -12.07 4.12
C CYS A 118 -1.32 -11.27 4.93
N TYR A 119 -1.76 -10.20 5.61
CA TYR A 119 -0.90 -9.35 6.43
C TYR A 119 -0.12 -10.14 7.48
N ASN A 120 -0.80 -11.00 8.24
CA ASN A 120 -0.18 -11.79 9.29
C ASN A 120 0.82 -12.83 8.77
N LYS A 121 0.64 -13.35 7.54
CA LYS A 121 1.58 -14.27 6.90
C LYS A 121 2.85 -13.57 6.39
N THR A 122 2.76 -12.28 6.12
CA THR A 122 3.87 -11.47 5.59
C THR A 122 4.60 -10.70 6.67
N LEU A 123 4.22 -10.85 7.95
CA LEU A 123 5.03 -10.38 9.06
C LEU A 123 6.39 -11.07 8.98
N LEU A 124 7.46 -10.27 8.89
CA LEU A 124 8.81 -10.80 8.86
C LEU A 124 9.08 -11.57 10.16
N PRO A 125 9.57 -12.82 10.09
CA PRO A 125 10.03 -13.50 11.29
C PRO A 125 11.26 -12.76 11.86
N ASP A 126 11.37 -12.71 13.19
CA ASP A 126 12.52 -12.16 13.94
C ASP A 126 13.90 -12.76 13.56
N ALA A 127 13.94 -13.71 12.63
CA ALA A 127 15.07 -14.53 12.26
C ALA A 127 15.88 -14.00 11.07
N VAL A 128 15.52 -12.85 10.51
CA VAL A 128 16.45 -12.14 9.61
C VAL A 128 17.59 -11.64 10.51
N GLY A 129 18.81 -12.14 10.31
CA GLY A 129 19.98 -11.71 11.08
C GLY A 129 20.22 -10.19 10.96
N ASN A 130 21.20 -9.67 11.71
CA ASN A 130 21.58 -8.25 11.70
C ASN A 130 22.25 -7.78 10.39
N ASP A 131 21.91 -8.36 9.25
CA ASP A 131 22.37 -7.93 7.93
C ASP A 131 21.32 -7.03 7.29
N ASP A 132 21.64 -5.75 7.17
CA ASP A 132 20.73 -4.71 6.68
C ASP A 132 20.26 -4.99 5.25
N GLU A 133 21.12 -5.57 4.40
CA GLU A 133 20.75 -5.91 3.01
C GLU A 133 19.75 -7.08 2.96
N ALA A 134 19.99 -8.16 3.71
CA ALA A 134 19.04 -9.27 3.80
C ALA A 134 17.70 -8.84 4.40
N MET A 135 17.71 -7.95 5.40
CA MET A 135 16.50 -7.40 6.01
C MET A 135 15.71 -6.56 5.02
N TRP A 136 16.38 -5.65 4.33
CA TRP A 136 15.77 -4.86 3.26
C TRP A 136 15.12 -5.74 2.17
N LYS A 137 15.84 -6.76 1.67
CA LYS A 137 15.28 -7.68 0.67
C LYS A 137 14.07 -8.44 1.20
N ALA A 138 14.12 -8.88 2.46
CA ALA A 138 13.01 -9.57 3.09
C ALA A 138 11.78 -8.66 3.20
N GLU A 139 11.94 -7.40 3.60
CA GLU A 139 10.86 -6.38 3.65
C GLU A 139 10.22 -6.17 2.28
N CYS A 140 11.04 -6.01 1.23
CA CYS A 140 10.56 -5.87 -0.15
C CYS A 140 9.74 -7.08 -0.60
N CYS A 141 10.20 -8.30 -0.30
CA CYS A 141 9.48 -9.50 -0.66
C CYS A 141 8.22 -9.71 0.19
N ALA A 142 8.23 -9.35 1.47
CA ALA A 142 7.06 -9.35 2.32
C ALA A 142 5.98 -8.40 1.79
N TYR A 143 6.35 -7.17 1.42
CA TYR A 143 5.45 -6.21 0.79
C TYR A 143 4.85 -6.75 -0.53
N LYS A 144 5.69 -7.26 -1.44
CA LYS A 144 5.22 -7.84 -2.72
C LYS A 144 4.23 -8.99 -2.48
N ASN A 145 4.54 -9.88 -1.55
CA ASN A 145 3.68 -11.02 -1.22
C ASN A 145 2.36 -10.58 -0.57
N LEU A 146 2.40 -9.57 0.30
CA LEU A 146 1.20 -8.98 0.92
C LEU A 146 0.29 -8.40 -0.15
N ARG A 147 0.83 -7.52 -1.00
CA ARG A 147 0.12 -6.90 -2.11
C ARG A 147 -0.54 -7.96 -3.01
N ASN A 148 0.21 -8.95 -3.45
CA ASN A 148 -0.31 -10.00 -4.34
C ASN A 148 -1.39 -10.85 -3.66
N CYS A 149 -1.20 -11.24 -2.39
CA CYS A 149 -2.18 -12.00 -1.63
C CYS A 149 -3.48 -11.21 -1.42
N ALA A 150 -3.36 -9.92 -1.08
CA ALA A 150 -4.49 -9.02 -0.88
C ALA A 150 -5.31 -8.85 -2.17
N VAL A 151 -4.64 -8.56 -3.29
CA VAL A 151 -5.29 -8.41 -4.61
C VAL A 151 -5.98 -9.69 -5.04
N GLN A 152 -5.30 -10.84 -4.97
CA GLN A 152 -5.90 -12.13 -5.31
C GLN A 152 -7.11 -12.46 -4.44
N THR A 153 -7.02 -12.21 -3.12
CA THR A 153 -8.11 -12.46 -2.18
C THR A 153 -9.37 -11.68 -2.54
N VAL A 154 -9.21 -10.41 -2.92
CA VAL A 154 -10.33 -9.57 -3.37
C VAL A 154 -10.79 -9.99 -4.76
N GLU A 155 -9.90 -10.37 -5.66
CA GLU A 155 -10.30 -10.85 -6.99
C GLU A 155 -11.19 -12.10 -6.89
N ASP A 156 -10.79 -13.07 -6.07
CA ASP A 156 -11.52 -14.31 -5.85
C ASP A 156 -12.92 -14.07 -5.22
N SER A 157 -13.06 -13.00 -4.44
CA SER A 157 -14.27 -12.72 -3.66
C SER A 157 -15.20 -11.69 -4.32
N CYS A 158 -14.63 -10.69 -4.98
CA CYS A 158 -15.27 -9.46 -5.42
C CYS A 158 -15.12 -9.22 -6.93
N GLY A 159 -14.28 -10.00 -7.62
CA GLY A 159 -13.99 -9.84 -9.04
C GLY A 159 -12.86 -8.86 -9.35
N ILE A 160 -12.46 -8.84 -10.63
CA ILE A 160 -11.29 -8.13 -11.12
C ILE A 160 -11.36 -6.61 -10.94
N THR A 161 -12.53 -6.00 -11.12
CA THR A 161 -12.68 -4.54 -10.97
C THR A 161 -12.41 -4.09 -9.54
N ALA A 162 -12.91 -4.83 -8.55
CA ALA A 162 -12.68 -4.55 -7.14
C ALA A 162 -11.22 -4.78 -6.74
N SER A 163 -10.57 -5.82 -7.30
CA SER A 163 -9.16 -6.10 -7.03
C SER A 163 -8.22 -5.05 -7.63
N GLU A 164 -8.53 -4.54 -8.82
CA GLU A 164 -7.82 -3.40 -9.42
C GLU A 164 -7.95 -2.12 -8.58
N LEU A 165 -9.13 -1.88 -8.00
CA LEU A 165 -9.36 -0.75 -7.10
C LEU A 165 -8.49 -0.85 -5.84
N LEU A 166 -8.50 -2.02 -5.19
CA LEU A 166 -7.66 -2.28 -4.03
C LEU A 166 -6.16 -2.17 -4.38
N GLN A 167 -5.75 -2.71 -5.54
CA GLN A 167 -4.36 -2.63 -5.98
C GLN A 167 -3.90 -1.19 -6.13
N LYS A 168 -4.71 -0.32 -6.73
CA LYS A 168 -4.39 1.10 -6.89
C LYS A 168 -4.24 1.79 -5.53
N GLU A 169 -5.08 1.47 -4.56
CA GLU A 169 -4.93 1.99 -3.21
C GLU A 169 -3.60 1.52 -2.60
N ILE A 170 -3.33 0.20 -2.61
CA ILE A 170 -2.14 -0.36 -1.96
C ILE A 170 -0.88 0.23 -2.57
N VAL A 171 -0.78 0.28 -3.90
CA VAL A 171 0.40 0.75 -4.63
C VAL A 171 0.59 2.26 -4.49
N ASN A 172 -0.48 3.05 -4.68
CA ASN A 172 -0.35 4.51 -4.78
C ASN A 172 -0.48 5.21 -3.42
N ILE A 173 -0.98 4.57 -2.37
CA ILE A 173 -1.06 5.17 -1.04
C ILE A 173 -0.11 4.44 -0.09
N ASN A 174 -0.40 3.17 0.20
CA ASN A 174 0.35 2.42 1.22
C ASN A 174 1.77 2.05 0.77
N GLY A 175 1.99 1.94 -0.53
CA GLY A 175 3.16 1.36 -1.16
C GLY A 175 4.08 2.34 -1.87
N ILE A 176 3.74 3.65 -1.96
CA ILE A 176 4.46 4.59 -2.84
C ILE A 176 5.99 4.55 -2.65
N GLY A 177 6.47 4.51 -1.40
CA GLY A 177 7.91 4.42 -1.10
C GLY A 177 8.50 3.05 -1.38
N LEU A 178 7.75 1.98 -1.09
CA LEU A 178 8.19 0.59 -1.27
C LEU A 178 8.23 0.19 -2.75
N GLU A 179 7.33 0.69 -3.59
CA GLU A 179 7.34 0.41 -5.03
C GLU A 179 8.59 0.95 -5.71
N VAL A 180 9.06 2.13 -5.30
CA VAL A 180 10.31 2.73 -5.80
C VAL A 180 11.51 1.98 -5.22
N ALA A 181 11.56 1.86 -3.90
CA ALA A 181 12.74 1.35 -3.24
C ALA A 181 12.98 -0.15 -3.56
N CYS A 182 11.93 -0.93 -3.73
CA CYS A 182 12.00 -2.37 -3.96
C CYS A 182 11.93 -2.78 -5.44
N GLU A 183 11.88 -1.84 -6.38
CA GLU A 183 11.72 -2.12 -7.81
C GLU A 183 12.74 -3.16 -8.30
N ASP A 184 14.02 -2.95 -7.98
CA ASP A 184 15.12 -3.84 -8.34
C ASP A 184 15.16 -5.13 -7.52
N VAL A 185 14.41 -5.24 -6.42
CA VAL A 185 14.40 -6.45 -5.57
C VAL A 185 13.24 -7.38 -5.93
N PHE A 186 12.14 -6.85 -6.48
CA PHE A 186 10.93 -7.64 -6.72
C PHE A 186 11.14 -8.86 -7.60
N HIS A 187 12.09 -8.83 -8.54
CA HIS A 187 12.38 -9.97 -9.41
C HIS A 187 13.07 -11.13 -8.67
N GLU A 188 13.76 -10.85 -7.55
CA GLU A 188 14.40 -11.85 -6.69
C GLU A 188 13.41 -12.53 -5.74
N CYS A 189 12.26 -11.90 -5.50
CA CYS A 189 11.23 -12.44 -4.63
C CYS A 189 10.56 -13.66 -5.25
N SER A 190 10.82 -14.83 -4.68
CA SER A 190 10.08 -16.05 -4.99
C SER A 190 8.60 -15.83 -4.72
N ASN A 191 7.74 -16.19 -5.70
CA ASN A 191 6.29 -16.15 -5.56
C ASN A 191 5.85 -17.27 -4.61
N SER A 192 6.15 -17.13 -3.32
CA SER A 192 5.73 -18.06 -2.27
C SER A 192 4.20 -18.00 -2.00
N GLY A 193 3.46 -17.17 -2.76
CA GLY A 193 2.02 -16.96 -2.64
C GLY A 193 1.12 -17.77 -3.59
N MET A 194 1.66 -18.55 -4.54
CA MET A 194 0.85 -19.45 -5.40
C MET A 194 1.29 -20.91 -5.24
N MET A 195 1.12 -21.47 -4.05
CA MET A 195 0.60 -22.83 -4.01
C MET A 195 -0.91 -22.73 -3.96
N LEU A 196 -1.52 -22.68 -5.15
CA LEU A 196 -2.87 -23.20 -5.32
C LEU A 196 -2.87 -24.56 -4.62
N ALA A 197 -3.75 -24.72 -3.64
CA ALA A 197 -4.26 -26.03 -3.29
C ALA A 197 -4.98 -26.56 -4.54
N SER A 198 -4.20 -27.04 -5.51
CA SER A 198 -4.70 -27.85 -6.60
C SER A 198 -5.01 -29.19 -5.96
N SER A 199 -6.23 -29.24 -5.46
CA SER A 199 -6.94 -30.43 -5.03
C SER A 199 -7.09 -31.40 -6.20
N LEU A 200 -6.00 -32.01 -6.64
CA LEU A 200 -5.98 -33.18 -7.51
C LEU A 200 -4.73 -34.03 -7.23
N LEU A 201 -4.57 -34.46 -5.98
CA LEU A 201 -3.86 -35.70 -5.67
C LEU A 201 -4.73 -36.61 -4.80
N PRO A 202 -5.82 -37.18 -5.34
CA PRO A 202 -6.24 -38.50 -4.91
C PRO A 202 -5.52 -39.53 -5.81
N PHE A 203 -4.95 -40.58 -5.20
CA PHE A 203 -4.50 -41.83 -5.86
C PHE A 203 -3.17 -41.84 -6.63
N ILE A 204 -2.03 -41.71 -5.94
CA ILE A 204 -0.82 -42.50 -6.28
C ILE A 204 -0.17 -43.04 -4.99
N LEU A 205 -0.95 -43.75 -4.17
CA LEU A 205 -0.42 -44.57 -3.06
C LEU A 205 -1.06 -45.96 -2.99
N LEU A 206 -1.68 -46.45 -4.08
CA LEU A 206 -2.34 -47.76 -4.12
C LEU A 206 -2.10 -48.58 -5.40
N TYR A 207 -0.91 -48.48 -6.02
CA TYR A 207 -0.53 -49.36 -7.14
C TYR A 207 0.87 -49.99 -7.07
N ALA A 208 1.54 -49.93 -5.90
CA ALA A 208 2.82 -50.62 -5.67
C ALA A 208 2.73 -51.75 -4.63
N LEU A 209 1.52 -52.21 -4.28
CA LEU A 209 1.30 -53.38 -3.41
C LEU A 209 0.62 -54.56 -4.14
N TYR A 210 0.62 -54.58 -5.47
CA TYR A 210 -0.10 -55.62 -6.22
C TYR A 210 0.61 -56.16 -7.48
N THR A 211 1.94 -56.29 -7.50
CA THR A 211 2.63 -57.05 -8.59
C THR A 211 3.96 -57.72 -8.23
N PHE A 212 4.22 -58.09 -6.97
CA PHE A 212 5.26 -59.09 -6.66
C PHE A 212 4.80 -60.11 -5.61
N ARG A 213 3.85 -60.95 -6.05
CA ARG A 213 3.73 -62.35 -5.61
C ARG A 213 3.69 -63.16 -6.90
N ILE A 214 4.39 -64.30 -6.94
CA ILE A 214 4.66 -65.18 -8.09
C ILE A 214 6.03 -64.88 -8.75
N LEU A 215 7.13 -65.35 -8.14
CA LEU A 215 7.71 -66.69 -8.31
C LEU A 215 8.71 -66.95 -7.17
#